data_AF-A0A328DT06-F1
#
_entry.id   AF-A0A328DT06-F1
#
_cell.length_a   1.000
_cell.length_b   1.000
_cell.length_c   1.000
_cell.angle_alpha   90.00
_cell.angle_beta   90.00
_cell.angle_gamma   90.00
#
_symmetry.space_group_name_H-M   'P 1'
#
loop_
_entity.id
_entity.type
_entity.pdbx_description
1 polymer ?
#
loop_
_entity_poly.entity_id
_entity_poly.type
_entity_poly.pdbx_seq_one_letter_code
_entity_poly.pdbx_strand_id
1 'polypeptide(L)'
;MDRVVGMVERDKNHVCIIAWSLGNESSYGPNHAAMAGWVREKDPSRLVHYEGGGSRTSSTDIVCPMYARVSNIVEIANDPTEYRPVILCEYSHAMGNSNGNLHEYWEAIDSTFGLQGGFIWDWVDQAMLKEGSNGSKHWAYGGDFGDIPNDLNFCLNGVVFPDRSPHPALQEVKFVYRQIKVVSDNNGSFEGTHRIQWENGPWHSLWSSSRASEVLLTITAKMLHFTRWVDSGHLISSTQILLLAKLEPLPHVIRSMESSLPVHNLDETIKLGQDGSWEITFNKKSSAIECWKGSHDLLNIWFWRCFPGMPCRSPWTRLPGLVEGHSNATQTVNLLPSADVRWVTFKRKDGVGIYASVYGGSPPMQMNASYYTTAELDHATRHEDLVKSDFIEVHLDHKHMGFGGDDSWSPCVHDQYLLPPVPYSFCLRFHPITATISDSDVYSDHSSKAILFQ
;
A
#
# COMPACT_ATOMS: atom_id res chain seq x y z
N MET A 1 -32.16 -27.07 8.23
CA MET A 1 -32.77 -26.90 9.57
C MET A 1 -31.78 -27.25 10.67
N ASP A 2 -31.36 -28.52 10.84
CA ASP A 2 -30.56 -28.96 12.01
C ASP A 2 -29.30 -28.12 12.30
N ARG A 3 -28.57 -27.70 11.25
CA ARG A 3 -27.38 -26.83 11.39
C ARG A 3 -27.72 -25.48 12.04
N VAL A 4 -28.78 -24.82 11.58
CA VAL A 4 -29.22 -23.52 12.10
C VAL A 4 -29.80 -23.66 13.50
N VAL A 5 -30.61 -24.71 13.74
CA VAL A 5 -31.15 -24.98 15.08
C VAL A 5 -30.02 -25.23 16.08
N GLY A 6 -29.05 -26.07 15.72
CA GLY A 6 -27.90 -26.36 16.57
C GLY A 6 -27.07 -25.12 16.89
N MET A 7 -26.82 -24.25 15.91
CA MET A 7 -26.13 -22.96 16.12
C MET A 7 -26.89 -22.07 17.12
N VAL A 8 -28.17 -21.78 16.84
CA VAL A 8 -28.96 -20.83 17.65
C VAL A 8 -29.17 -21.36 19.07
N GLU A 9 -29.55 -22.63 19.24
CA GLU A 9 -29.79 -23.19 20.57
C GLU A 9 -28.54 -23.20 21.44
N ARG A 10 -27.37 -23.44 20.84
CA ARG A 10 -26.07 -23.42 21.52
C ARG A 10 -25.66 -22.00 21.90
N ASP A 11 -25.82 -21.04 20.99
CA ASP A 11 -25.10 -19.76 21.07
C ASP A 11 -25.97 -18.55 21.49
N LYS A 12 -27.30 -18.67 21.54
CA LYS A 12 -28.26 -17.58 21.84
C LYS A 12 -28.02 -16.78 23.12
N ASN A 13 -27.25 -17.31 24.07
CA ASN A 13 -26.95 -16.63 25.34
C ASN A 13 -25.71 -15.71 25.26
N HIS A 14 -25.03 -15.63 24.10
CA HIS A 14 -23.87 -14.76 23.93
C HIS A 14 -24.27 -13.35 23.47
N VAL A 15 -23.92 -12.34 24.27
CA VAL A 15 -24.23 -10.93 24.00
C VAL A 15 -23.42 -10.33 22.85
N CYS A 16 -22.28 -10.94 22.50
CA CYS A 16 -21.45 -10.51 21.37
C CYS A 16 -22.05 -10.91 20.01
N ILE A 17 -23.00 -11.85 19.98
CA ILE A 17 -23.71 -12.22 18.77
C ILE A 17 -24.87 -11.24 18.58
N ILE A 18 -24.88 -10.51 17.48
CA ILE A 18 -25.88 -9.50 17.16
C ILE A 18 -26.80 -9.88 15.99
N ALA A 19 -26.38 -10.87 15.19
CA ALA A 19 -27.12 -11.37 14.05
C ALA A 19 -26.84 -12.86 13.81
N TRP A 20 -27.74 -13.54 13.12
CA TRP A 20 -27.63 -14.94 12.71
C TRP A 20 -27.47 -15.07 11.20
N SER A 21 -26.38 -15.69 10.75
CA SER A 21 -26.24 -16.09 9.34
C SER A 21 -26.96 -17.41 9.08
N LEU A 22 -27.67 -17.52 7.96
CA LEU A 22 -28.28 -18.80 7.54
C LEU A 22 -27.30 -19.73 6.79
N GLY A 23 -26.10 -19.25 6.47
CA GLY A 23 -25.10 -19.96 5.68
C GLY A 23 -24.38 -19.04 4.70
N ASN A 24 -23.63 -19.63 3.76
CA ASN A 24 -22.89 -18.92 2.72
C ASN A 24 -23.09 -19.59 1.35
N GLU A 25 -23.20 -18.80 0.28
CA GLU A 25 -23.15 -19.22 -1.14
C GLU A 25 -23.91 -20.52 -1.49
N SER A 26 -25.05 -20.77 -0.84
CA SER A 26 -25.83 -22.00 -0.97
C SER A 26 -27.11 -21.81 -1.80
N SER A 27 -27.05 -20.89 -2.78
CA SER A 27 -28.20 -20.45 -3.58
C SER A 27 -29.36 -19.92 -2.71
N TYR A 28 -30.59 -19.92 -3.20
CA TYR A 28 -31.78 -19.52 -2.43
C TYR A 28 -32.96 -20.47 -2.70
N GLY A 29 -33.77 -20.72 -1.67
CA GLY A 29 -34.91 -21.64 -1.80
C GLY A 29 -35.75 -21.77 -0.53
N PRO A 30 -36.82 -22.59 -0.56
CA PRO A 30 -37.80 -22.70 0.53
C PRO A 30 -37.20 -23.08 1.88
N ASN A 31 -36.11 -23.84 1.89
CA ASN A 31 -35.40 -24.20 3.11
C ASN A 31 -34.81 -22.97 3.83
N HIS A 32 -34.32 -21.97 3.09
CA HIS A 32 -33.83 -20.71 3.66
C HIS A 32 -34.97 -19.90 4.28
N ALA A 33 -36.13 -19.84 3.61
CA ALA A 33 -37.32 -19.18 4.16
C ALA A 33 -37.80 -19.86 5.45
N ALA A 34 -37.81 -21.20 5.49
CA ALA A 34 -38.15 -21.94 6.70
C ALA A 34 -37.14 -21.72 7.84
N MET A 35 -35.84 -21.70 7.54
CA MET A 35 -34.79 -21.39 8.53
C MET A 35 -34.94 -19.97 9.06
N ALA A 36 -35.12 -18.97 8.20
CA ALA A 36 -35.31 -17.58 8.59
C ALA A 36 -36.55 -17.40 9.48
N GLY A 37 -37.68 -18.00 9.09
CA GLY A 37 -38.92 -17.97 9.88
C GLY A 37 -38.73 -18.58 11.27
N TRP A 38 -38.08 -19.74 11.35
CA TRP A 38 -37.80 -20.40 12.62
C TRP A 38 -36.88 -19.58 13.53
N VAL A 39 -35.81 -18.97 12.98
CA VAL A 39 -34.90 -18.11 13.77
C VAL A 39 -35.65 -16.90 14.32
N ARG A 40 -36.45 -16.22 13.49
CA ARG A 40 -37.23 -15.04 13.92
C ARG A 40 -38.26 -15.38 15.00
N GLU A 41 -38.88 -16.56 14.94
CA GLU A 41 -39.77 -17.04 16.00
C GLU A 41 -38.99 -17.37 17.28
N LYS A 42 -37.85 -18.05 17.14
CA LYS A 42 -37.09 -18.58 18.27
C LYS A 42 -36.31 -17.53 19.04
N ASP A 43 -35.70 -16.59 18.34
CA ASP A 43 -34.88 -15.52 18.88
C ASP A 43 -35.19 -14.19 18.18
N PRO A 44 -36.29 -13.51 18.58
CA PRO A 44 -36.66 -12.23 18.00
C PRO A 44 -35.72 -11.07 18.44
N SER A 45 -34.70 -11.33 19.27
CA SER A 45 -33.80 -10.30 19.78
C SER A 45 -32.65 -9.94 18.83
N ARG A 46 -32.46 -10.69 17.75
CA ARG A 46 -31.34 -10.55 16.79
C ARG A 46 -31.82 -10.55 15.36
N LEU A 47 -31.03 -9.92 14.49
CA LEU A 47 -31.29 -9.88 13.05
C LEU A 47 -30.92 -11.22 12.39
N VAL A 48 -31.59 -11.55 11.30
CA VAL A 48 -31.19 -12.65 10.40
C VAL A 48 -30.51 -12.07 9.17
N HIS A 49 -29.39 -12.65 8.74
CA HIS A 49 -28.77 -12.30 7.46
C HIS A 49 -28.47 -13.51 6.60
N TYR A 50 -28.62 -13.35 5.29
CA TYR A 50 -28.26 -14.35 4.29
C TYR A 50 -28.09 -13.71 2.92
N GLU A 51 -26.91 -13.87 2.34
CA GLU A 51 -26.57 -13.29 1.03
C GLU A 51 -27.29 -14.01 -0.11
N GLY A 52 -27.38 -15.35 -0.06
CA GLY A 52 -27.80 -16.13 -1.22
C GLY A 52 -29.13 -15.70 -1.84
N GLY A 53 -29.18 -15.62 -3.16
CA GLY A 53 -30.36 -15.17 -3.92
C GLY A 53 -30.38 -13.67 -4.21
N GLY A 54 -29.21 -13.03 -4.33
CA GLY A 54 -29.08 -11.62 -4.70
C GLY A 54 -29.11 -10.68 -3.50
N SER A 55 -28.79 -11.18 -2.30
CA SER A 55 -28.49 -10.43 -1.08
C SER A 55 -29.62 -9.55 -0.52
N ARG A 56 -30.81 -9.63 -1.13
CA ARG A 56 -32.00 -8.79 -0.85
C ARG A 56 -33.29 -9.58 -0.68
N THR A 57 -33.21 -10.90 -0.49
CA THR A 57 -34.40 -11.78 -0.35
C THR A 57 -35.20 -11.50 0.94
N SER A 58 -36.37 -12.10 1.10
CA SER A 58 -37.16 -11.99 2.35
C SER A 58 -36.58 -12.78 3.54
N SER A 59 -35.52 -13.58 3.30
CA SER A 59 -34.84 -14.36 4.34
C SER A 59 -33.68 -13.60 4.99
N THR A 60 -33.51 -12.31 4.68
CA THR A 60 -32.50 -11.43 5.28
C THR A 60 -33.12 -10.11 5.75
N ASP A 61 -32.74 -9.69 6.95
CA ASP A 61 -33.10 -8.40 7.57
C ASP A 61 -32.08 -7.30 7.23
N ILE A 62 -30.94 -7.68 6.65
CA ILE A 62 -29.83 -6.81 6.23
C ILE A 62 -29.54 -7.09 4.75
N VAL A 63 -29.40 -6.05 3.93
CA VAL A 63 -28.89 -6.23 2.57
C VAL A 63 -27.39 -6.49 2.66
N CYS A 64 -26.96 -7.70 2.31
CA CYS A 64 -25.62 -8.16 2.65
C CYS A 64 -24.85 -8.74 1.46
N PRO A 65 -24.56 -7.93 0.42
CA PRO A 65 -23.85 -8.42 -0.75
C PRO A 65 -22.40 -8.79 -0.43
N MET A 66 -21.84 -9.66 -1.26
CA MET A 66 -20.41 -9.97 -1.32
C MET A 66 -19.78 -9.19 -2.48
N TYR A 67 -18.68 -8.49 -2.22
CA TYR A 67 -17.84 -7.82 -3.23
C TYR A 67 -18.58 -6.81 -4.15
N ALA A 68 -19.71 -6.27 -3.69
CA ALA A 68 -20.41 -5.21 -4.40
C ALA A 68 -19.55 -3.94 -4.39
N ARG A 69 -19.29 -3.38 -5.58
CA ARG A 69 -18.48 -2.16 -5.72
C ARG A 69 -19.15 -0.98 -5.03
N VAL A 70 -18.36 0.05 -4.73
CA VAL A 70 -18.81 1.28 -4.06
C VAL A 70 -20.05 1.88 -4.73
N SER A 71 -20.08 1.95 -6.06
CA SER A 71 -21.24 2.47 -6.79
C SER A 71 -22.51 1.64 -6.58
N ASN A 72 -22.40 0.30 -6.52
CA ASN A 72 -23.53 -0.59 -6.33
C ASN A 72 -24.12 -0.47 -4.93
N ILE A 73 -23.30 -0.39 -3.89
CA ILE A 73 -23.81 -0.25 -2.51
C ILE A 73 -24.49 1.11 -2.30
N VAL A 74 -23.95 2.18 -2.89
CA VAL A 74 -24.56 3.52 -2.86
C VAL A 74 -25.89 3.52 -3.62
N GLU A 75 -25.98 2.84 -4.76
CA GLU A 75 -27.24 2.67 -5.50
C GLU A 75 -28.29 1.92 -4.66
N ILE A 76 -27.91 0.81 -4.04
CA ILE A 76 -28.81 0.02 -3.16
C ILE A 76 -29.28 0.87 -1.96
N ALA A 77 -28.38 1.61 -1.32
CA ALA A 77 -28.73 2.43 -0.16
C ALA A 77 -29.69 3.59 -0.50
N ASN A 78 -29.65 4.08 -1.74
CA ASN A 78 -30.53 5.14 -2.22
C ASN A 78 -31.81 4.62 -2.89
N ASP A 79 -31.99 3.31 -3.02
CA ASP A 79 -33.20 2.69 -3.57
C ASP A 79 -34.39 2.96 -2.63
N PRO A 80 -35.42 3.73 -3.05
CA PRO A 80 -36.54 4.09 -2.19
C PRO A 80 -37.45 2.91 -1.83
N THR A 81 -37.25 1.75 -2.46
CA THR A 81 -37.96 0.50 -2.18
C THR A 81 -37.20 -0.42 -1.23
N GLU A 82 -35.97 -0.05 -0.84
CA GLU A 82 -35.15 -0.76 0.13
C GLU A 82 -35.08 0.02 1.44
N TYR A 83 -35.57 -0.58 2.51
CA TYR A 83 -35.57 0.06 3.83
C TYR A 83 -34.57 -0.58 4.80
N ARG A 84 -33.96 -1.70 4.40
CA ARG A 84 -32.99 -2.42 5.21
C ARG A 84 -31.61 -1.77 5.07
N PRO A 85 -30.79 -1.79 6.14
CA PRO A 85 -29.42 -1.33 6.03
C PRO A 85 -28.60 -2.24 5.11
N VAL A 86 -27.55 -1.68 4.52
CA VAL A 86 -26.57 -2.40 3.72
C VAL A 86 -25.32 -2.63 4.57
N ILE A 87 -24.96 -3.90 4.76
CA ILE A 87 -23.70 -4.32 5.41
C ILE A 87 -23.11 -5.43 4.56
N LEU A 88 -21.99 -5.15 3.88
CA LEU A 88 -21.36 -6.14 3.01
C LEU A 88 -20.87 -7.32 3.86
N CYS A 89 -21.37 -8.53 3.61
CA CYS A 89 -20.91 -9.70 4.38
C CYS A 89 -19.48 -10.12 3.99
N GLU A 90 -19.03 -9.73 2.80
CA GLU A 90 -17.64 -9.81 2.34
C GLU A 90 -17.35 -8.60 1.43
N TYR A 91 -16.24 -7.91 1.65
CA TYR A 91 -15.74 -6.85 0.75
C TYR A 91 -14.22 -6.73 0.84
N SER A 92 -13.62 -5.98 -0.08
CA SER A 92 -12.18 -5.69 -0.07
C SER A 92 -11.32 -6.96 0.06
N HIS A 93 -11.36 -7.82 -0.96
CA HIS A 93 -10.68 -9.11 -0.97
C HIS A 93 -9.16 -8.94 -0.79
N ALA A 94 -8.61 -9.39 0.33
CA ALA A 94 -7.26 -9.09 0.82
C ALA A 94 -6.18 -10.07 0.33
N MET A 95 -6.45 -10.80 -0.76
CA MET A 95 -5.51 -11.75 -1.36
C MET A 95 -4.23 -11.07 -1.87
N GLY A 96 -3.09 -11.44 -1.30
CA GLY A 96 -1.79 -10.91 -1.68
C GLY A 96 -1.64 -9.41 -1.40
N ASN A 97 -1.20 -8.64 -2.41
CA ASN A 97 -1.05 -7.19 -2.31
C ASN A 97 -2.31 -6.48 -2.83
N SER A 98 -3.26 -6.21 -1.94
CA SER A 98 -4.63 -5.78 -2.27
C SER A 98 -5.12 -4.57 -1.46
N ASN A 99 -6.45 -4.47 -1.24
CA ASN A 99 -7.13 -3.45 -0.43
C ASN A 99 -6.90 -1.99 -0.87
N GLY A 100 -6.54 -1.77 -2.14
CA GLY A 100 -6.10 -0.47 -2.66
C GLY A 100 -7.16 0.63 -2.67
N ASN A 101 -8.46 0.28 -2.71
CA ASN A 101 -9.58 1.22 -2.74
C ASN A 101 -10.40 1.23 -1.42
N LEU A 102 -9.83 0.71 -0.33
CA LEU A 102 -10.53 0.56 0.95
C LEU A 102 -11.08 1.89 1.51
N HIS A 103 -10.37 3.00 1.28
CA HIS A 103 -10.83 4.32 1.70
C HIS A 103 -12.12 4.78 1.00
N GLU A 104 -12.32 4.42 -0.27
CA GLU A 104 -13.53 4.81 -1.02
C GLU A 104 -14.80 4.15 -0.44
N TYR A 105 -14.69 2.88 -0.01
CA TYR A 105 -15.78 2.24 0.73
C TYR A 105 -16.12 3.01 2.00
N TRP A 106 -15.12 3.40 2.79
CA TRP A 106 -15.36 4.11 4.05
C TRP A 106 -15.84 5.54 3.86
N GLU A 107 -15.40 6.23 2.81
CA GLU A 107 -15.96 7.52 2.42
C GLU A 107 -17.45 7.38 2.06
N ALA A 108 -17.82 6.36 1.29
CA ALA A 108 -19.23 6.09 0.98
C ALA A 108 -20.04 5.71 2.23
N ILE A 109 -19.52 4.82 3.07
CA ILE A 109 -20.16 4.37 4.33
C ILE A 109 -20.41 5.56 5.27
N ASP A 110 -19.43 6.45 5.43
CA ASP A 110 -19.57 7.61 6.31
C ASP A 110 -20.55 8.67 5.77
N SER A 111 -20.71 8.75 4.44
CA SER A 111 -21.46 9.83 3.77
C SER A 111 -22.86 9.44 3.30
N THR A 112 -23.19 8.15 3.26
CA THR A 112 -24.46 7.64 2.70
C THR A 112 -25.31 6.97 3.78
N PHE A 113 -26.52 7.51 4.02
CA PHE A 113 -27.46 6.91 4.96
C PHE A 113 -27.84 5.48 4.53
N GLY A 114 -27.92 4.56 5.49
CA GLY A 114 -28.24 3.15 5.24
C GLY A 114 -27.01 2.26 4.99
N LEU A 115 -25.86 2.81 4.59
CA LEU A 115 -24.60 2.07 4.58
C LEU A 115 -24.04 1.96 6.00
N GLN A 116 -23.77 0.74 6.47
CA GLN A 116 -23.35 0.49 7.86
C GLN A 116 -22.07 -0.35 7.99
N GLY A 117 -21.23 -0.35 6.95
CA GLY A 117 -19.94 -1.04 6.95
C GLY A 117 -19.95 -2.37 6.20
N GLY A 118 -18.99 -3.23 6.55
CA GLY A 118 -18.86 -4.55 5.96
C GLY A 118 -17.72 -5.34 6.62
N PHE A 119 -17.52 -6.59 6.17
CA PHE A 119 -16.49 -7.48 6.68
C PHE A 119 -15.42 -7.75 5.61
N ILE A 120 -14.18 -7.37 5.90
CA ILE A 120 -13.05 -7.62 4.99
C ILE A 120 -12.85 -9.13 4.83
N TRP A 121 -12.68 -9.59 3.59
CA TRP A 121 -12.32 -10.98 3.31
C TRP A 121 -10.81 -11.12 3.09
N ASP A 122 -10.04 -11.75 3.95
CA ASP A 122 -10.38 -12.24 5.29
C ASP A 122 -9.29 -11.92 6.31
N TRP A 123 -9.35 -12.55 7.49
CA TRP A 123 -8.41 -12.24 8.56
C TRP A 123 -7.02 -12.80 8.28
N VAL A 124 -6.89 -14.08 7.94
CA VAL A 124 -5.62 -14.80 8.00
C VAL A 124 -5.44 -15.76 6.83
N ASP A 125 -4.26 -15.73 6.22
CA ASP A 125 -3.86 -16.68 5.20
C ASP A 125 -3.94 -18.12 5.70
N GLN A 126 -4.60 -18.98 4.92
CA GLN A 126 -4.82 -20.39 5.26
C GLN A 126 -3.70 -21.28 4.70
N ALA A 127 -2.44 -20.86 4.87
CA ALA A 127 -1.28 -21.68 4.52
C ALA A 127 -0.87 -22.60 5.67
N MET A 128 -0.33 -23.77 5.33
CA MET A 128 0.19 -24.72 6.31
C MET A 128 1.72 -24.73 6.28
N LEU A 129 2.35 -24.77 7.46
CA LEU A 129 3.80 -24.88 7.53
C LEU A 129 4.24 -26.27 7.04
N LYS A 130 5.08 -26.30 6.01
CA LYS A 130 5.62 -27.52 5.41
C LYS A 130 7.15 -27.48 5.41
N GLU A 131 7.76 -28.64 5.64
CA GLU A 131 9.21 -28.81 5.57
C GLU A 131 9.59 -29.36 4.19
N GLY A 132 10.55 -28.69 3.54
CA GLY A 132 11.15 -29.09 2.28
C GLY A 132 12.18 -30.21 2.44
N SER A 133 12.63 -30.78 1.32
CA SER A 133 13.61 -31.88 1.31
C SER A 133 15.01 -31.50 1.85
N ASN A 134 15.31 -30.20 1.86
CA ASN A 134 16.54 -29.60 2.41
C ASN A 134 16.38 -29.16 3.88
N GLY A 135 15.23 -29.40 4.51
CA GLY A 135 14.91 -28.96 5.87
C GLY A 135 14.44 -27.51 5.99
N SER A 136 14.28 -26.77 4.88
CA SER A 136 13.70 -25.42 4.93
C SER A 136 12.20 -25.50 5.22
N LYS A 137 11.67 -24.53 5.97
CA LYS A 137 10.23 -24.44 6.24
C LYS A 137 9.61 -23.34 5.39
N HIS A 138 8.42 -23.61 4.88
CA HIS A 138 7.67 -22.68 4.05
C HIS A 138 6.16 -22.78 4.28
N TRP A 139 5.44 -21.75 3.85
CA TRP A 139 3.98 -21.72 3.84
C TRP A 139 3.45 -22.39 2.59
N ALA A 140 2.86 -23.57 2.76
CA ALA A 140 2.30 -24.38 1.70
C ALA A 140 0.79 -24.11 1.51
N TYR A 141 0.33 -24.19 0.26
CA TYR A 141 -1.06 -23.98 -0.15
C TYR A 141 -1.53 -25.08 -1.12
N GLY A 142 -2.67 -24.91 -1.80
CA GLY A 142 -3.25 -25.92 -2.69
C GLY A 142 -2.25 -26.47 -3.72
N GLY A 143 -2.23 -27.79 -3.88
CA GLY A 143 -1.29 -28.52 -4.75
C GLY A 143 0.01 -28.95 -4.07
N ASP A 144 0.42 -28.29 -2.97
CA ASP A 144 1.66 -28.66 -2.28
C ASP A 144 1.57 -30.00 -1.57
N PHE A 145 0.38 -30.53 -1.34
CA PHE A 145 0.18 -31.83 -0.70
C PHE A 145 -0.13 -32.95 -1.71
N GLY A 146 0.01 -32.66 -3.01
CA GLY A 146 -0.35 -33.59 -4.09
C GLY A 146 -1.85 -33.72 -4.32
N ASP A 147 -2.63 -32.81 -3.74
CA ASP A 147 -4.08 -32.69 -3.87
C ASP A 147 -4.50 -32.25 -5.28
N ILE A 148 -5.44 -33.01 -5.87
CA ILE A 148 -6.00 -32.77 -7.21
C ILE A 148 -7.50 -33.11 -7.19
N PRO A 149 -8.40 -32.20 -7.60
CA PRO A 149 -8.13 -30.82 -8.02
C PRO A 149 -7.73 -29.91 -6.85
N ASN A 150 -7.12 -28.76 -7.15
CA ASN A 150 -6.81 -27.70 -6.19
C ASN A 150 -6.94 -26.32 -6.87
N ASP A 151 -7.14 -25.28 -6.06
CA ASP A 151 -7.25 -23.88 -6.48
C ASP A 151 -6.03 -23.04 -6.06
N LEU A 152 -4.87 -23.70 -5.95
CA LEU A 152 -3.57 -23.08 -5.64
C LEU A 152 -3.64 -22.16 -4.41
N ASN A 153 -3.27 -20.90 -4.55
CA ASN A 153 -3.12 -19.93 -3.47
C ASN A 153 -4.40 -19.13 -3.20
N PHE A 154 -5.55 -19.51 -3.76
CA PHE A 154 -6.85 -18.87 -3.50
C PHE A 154 -7.32 -19.01 -2.03
N CYS A 155 -6.57 -19.74 -1.21
CA CYS A 155 -6.73 -19.80 0.24
C CYS A 155 -5.89 -18.76 1.02
N LEU A 156 -5.13 -17.91 0.34
CA LEU A 156 -4.25 -16.89 0.95
C LEU A 156 -4.86 -15.49 0.80
N ASN A 157 -5.88 -15.21 1.60
CA ASN A 157 -6.71 -14.01 1.49
C ASN A 157 -6.63 -13.09 2.72
N GLY A 158 -5.65 -13.31 3.59
CA GLY A 158 -5.61 -12.65 4.89
C GLY A 158 -5.06 -11.23 4.84
N VAL A 159 -5.51 -10.40 5.78
CA VAL A 159 -4.78 -9.17 6.18
C VAL A 159 -3.61 -9.46 7.13
N VAL A 160 -3.45 -10.72 7.56
CA VAL A 160 -2.26 -11.22 8.27
C VAL A 160 -1.77 -12.55 7.69
N PHE A 161 -0.46 -12.78 7.79
CA PHE A 161 0.18 -14.04 7.45
C PHE A 161 -0.27 -15.18 8.40
N PRO A 162 0.02 -16.45 8.08
CA PRO A 162 -0.35 -17.59 8.93
C PRO A 162 0.26 -17.55 10.34
N ASP A 163 1.37 -16.86 10.56
CA ASP A 163 1.96 -16.65 11.90
C ASP A 163 1.41 -15.41 12.63
N ARG A 164 0.40 -14.73 12.04
CA ARG A 164 -0.25 -13.50 12.49
C ARG A 164 0.63 -12.25 12.39
N SER A 165 1.77 -12.32 11.71
CA SER A 165 2.48 -11.11 11.32
C SER A 165 1.62 -10.31 10.31
N PRO A 166 1.57 -8.97 10.42
CA PRO A 166 0.61 -8.18 9.66
C PRO A 166 1.05 -7.99 8.20
N HIS A 167 0.10 -8.06 7.26
CA HIS A 167 0.31 -7.50 5.92
C HIS A 167 0.31 -5.97 5.99
N PRO A 168 0.96 -5.26 5.05
CA PRO A 168 0.92 -3.80 4.97
C PRO A 168 -0.50 -3.26 4.91
N ALA A 169 -1.40 -3.97 4.22
CA ALA A 169 -2.82 -3.64 4.13
C ALA A 169 -3.48 -3.46 5.51
N LEU A 170 -3.04 -4.17 6.55
CA LEU A 170 -3.61 -4.02 7.90
C LEU A 170 -3.39 -2.61 8.48
N GLN A 171 -2.33 -1.89 8.05
CA GLN A 171 -2.14 -0.49 8.45
C GLN A 171 -3.19 0.42 7.80
N GLU A 172 -3.57 0.14 6.55
CA GLU A 172 -4.64 0.87 5.87
C GLU A 172 -5.99 0.59 6.53
N VAL A 173 -6.28 -0.67 6.87
CA VAL A 173 -7.47 -1.05 7.66
C VAL A 173 -7.50 -0.28 8.99
N LYS A 174 -6.39 -0.27 9.73
CA LYS A 174 -6.30 0.49 10.99
C LYS A 174 -6.56 1.98 10.77
N PHE A 175 -6.05 2.55 9.68
CA PHE A 175 -6.24 3.95 9.34
C PHE A 175 -7.70 4.26 9.02
N VAL A 176 -8.34 3.54 8.09
CA VAL A 176 -9.72 3.83 7.67
C VAL A 176 -10.76 3.57 8.76
N TYR A 177 -10.53 2.57 9.63
CA TYR A 177 -11.45 2.20 10.74
C TYR A 177 -11.31 3.11 11.97
N ARG A 178 -10.39 4.08 11.96
CA ARG A 178 -10.14 4.97 13.09
C ARG A 178 -11.40 5.73 13.48
N GLN A 179 -11.69 5.76 14.78
CA GLN A 179 -12.86 6.44 15.33
C GLN A 179 -12.68 7.96 15.43
N ILE A 180 -11.41 8.41 15.53
CA ILE A 180 -11.06 9.82 15.60
C ILE A 180 -10.55 10.25 14.21
N LYS A 181 -11.38 11.02 13.50
CA LYS A 181 -11.02 11.65 12.23
C LYS A 181 -10.81 13.15 12.49
N VAL A 182 -9.68 13.66 12.04
CA VAL A 182 -9.34 15.09 12.11
C VAL A 182 -9.31 15.61 10.70
N VAL A 183 -10.09 16.65 10.43
CA VAL A 183 -10.15 17.30 9.11
C VAL A 183 -9.82 18.78 9.30
N SER A 184 -8.98 19.32 8.42
CA SER A 184 -8.77 20.76 8.31
C SER A 184 -9.85 21.34 7.42
N ASP A 185 -10.50 22.41 7.84
CA ASP A 185 -11.25 23.24 6.91
C ASP A 185 -10.30 24.17 6.11
N ASN A 186 -10.82 24.80 5.06
CA ASN A 186 -10.08 25.72 4.21
C ASN A 186 -9.63 27.02 4.94
N ASN A 187 -10.05 27.24 6.19
CA ASN A 187 -9.71 28.38 7.01
C ASN A 187 -8.72 28.04 8.15
N GLY A 188 -8.21 26.81 8.22
CA GLY A 188 -7.32 26.35 9.29
C GLY A 188 -8.03 26.04 10.62
N SER A 189 -9.35 25.96 10.60
CA SER A 189 -10.21 25.44 11.65
C SER A 189 -10.17 23.90 11.63
N PHE A 190 -10.30 23.27 12.79
CA PHE A 190 -10.31 21.81 12.91
C PHE A 190 -11.67 21.34 13.41
N GLU A 191 -12.30 20.46 12.65
CA GLU A 191 -13.49 19.74 13.11
C GLU A 191 -13.10 18.30 13.48
N GLY A 192 -13.56 17.86 14.65
CA GLY A 192 -13.37 16.51 15.16
C GLY A 192 -14.72 15.89 15.51
N THR A 193 -14.89 14.61 15.22
CA THR A 193 -16.13 13.86 15.51
C THR A 193 -16.39 13.67 17.02
N HIS A 194 -15.42 13.99 17.87
CA HIS A 194 -15.49 13.83 19.33
C HIS A 194 -14.91 15.08 20.04
N ARG A 195 -15.41 15.40 21.24
CA ARG A 195 -14.77 16.40 22.13
C ARG A 195 -13.42 15.87 22.59
N ILE A 196 -12.35 16.25 21.89
CA ILE A 196 -10.98 15.96 22.30
C ILE A 196 -10.52 17.04 23.27
N GLN A 197 -10.13 16.63 24.49
CA GLN A 197 -9.49 17.52 25.44
C GLN A 197 -8.02 17.65 25.05
N TRP A 198 -7.64 18.84 24.58
CA TRP A 198 -6.29 19.13 24.12
C TRP A 198 -5.37 19.36 25.31
N GLU A 199 -4.58 18.35 25.68
CA GLU A 199 -3.50 18.48 26.66
C GLU A 199 -2.16 18.63 25.92
N ASN A 200 -1.93 19.78 25.30
CA ASN A 200 -0.64 20.21 24.72
C ASN A 200 -0.03 19.28 23.65
N GLY A 201 -0.08 19.70 22.38
CA GLY A 201 0.88 19.24 21.40
C GLY A 201 2.29 19.76 21.74
N PRO A 202 3.37 19.07 21.39
CA PRO A 202 4.70 19.67 21.43
C PRO A 202 4.73 20.80 20.40
N TRP A 203 4.40 22.00 20.85
CA TRP A 203 4.86 23.21 20.19
C TRP A 203 6.38 23.16 20.30
N HIS A 204 7.03 22.57 19.30
CA HIS A 204 8.43 22.88 19.06
C HIS A 204 8.55 24.40 19.12
N SER A 205 9.50 24.88 19.91
CA SER A 205 9.85 26.30 19.93
C SER A 205 9.92 26.78 18.49
N LEU A 206 9.12 27.80 18.16
CA LEU A 206 8.94 28.41 16.83
C LEU A 206 10.24 29.04 16.25
N TRP A 207 11.41 28.65 16.77
CA TRP A 207 12.72 29.26 16.56
C TRP A 207 13.83 28.24 16.31
N SER A 208 13.50 27.02 15.93
CA SER A 208 14.39 26.19 15.13
C SER A 208 13.93 26.31 13.69
N SER A 209 14.40 27.34 12.99
CA SER A 209 14.13 27.51 11.56
C SER A 209 14.70 26.32 10.79
N SER A 210 13.85 25.36 10.43
CA SER A 210 14.16 24.40 9.38
C SER A 210 14.01 25.13 8.05
N ARG A 211 14.97 24.98 7.12
CA ARG A 211 14.85 25.44 5.73
C ARG A 211 13.88 24.56 4.91
N ALA A 212 12.97 23.85 5.56
CA ALA A 212 12.04 22.93 4.88
C ALA A 212 11.05 23.73 4.02
N SER A 213 10.92 23.33 2.75
CA SER A 213 9.96 23.87 1.80
C SER A 213 8.51 23.45 2.12
N GLU A 214 8.34 22.34 2.85
CA GLU A 214 7.06 21.78 3.28
C GLU A 214 7.05 21.64 4.81
N VAL A 215 5.95 22.04 5.45
CA VAL A 215 5.74 21.83 6.89
C VAL A 215 4.55 20.89 7.07
N LEU A 216 4.78 19.74 7.70
CA LEU A 216 3.74 18.75 7.98
C LEU A 216 3.38 18.78 9.47
N LEU A 217 2.12 19.03 9.78
CA LEU A 217 1.56 18.86 11.11
C LEU A 217 1.06 17.43 11.25
N THR A 218 1.56 16.71 12.26
CA THR A 218 1.06 15.37 12.60
C THR A 218 0.28 15.45 13.91
N ILE A 219 -0.99 15.09 13.86
CA ILE A 219 -1.89 15.03 15.01
C ILE A 219 -2.10 13.56 15.36
N THR A 220 -1.87 13.20 16.61
CA THR A 220 -1.99 11.81 17.08
C THR A 220 -2.87 11.71 18.32
N ALA A 221 -3.64 10.64 18.40
CA ALA A 221 -4.38 10.25 19.60
C ALA A 221 -3.82 8.92 20.11
N LYS A 222 -3.57 8.85 21.43
CA LYS A 222 -2.95 7.70 22.09
C LYS A 222 -3.75 7.27 23.32
N MET A 223 -3.70 5.99 23.63
CA MET A 223 -4.22 5.45 24.89
C MET A 223 -3.32 5.91 26.03
N LEU A 224 -3.86 6.62 27.02
CA LEU A 224 -3.07 7.07 28.18
C LEU A 224 -2.76 5.93 29.16
N HIS A 225 -3.67 4.97 29.25
CA HIS A 225 -3.57 3.84 30.16
C HIS A 225 -3.71 2.53 29.39
N PHE A 226 -3.09 1.47 29.91
CA PHE A 226 -3.23 0.14 29.35
C PHE A 226 -4.69 -0.35 29.50
N THR A 227 -5.08 -1.26 28.62
CA THR A 227 -6.33 -2.02 28.69
C THR A 227 -6.02 -3.50 28.56
N ARG A 228 -7.04 -4.35 28.55
CA ARG A 228 -6.87 -5.79 28.34
C ARG A 228 -6.27 -6.16 26.97
N TRP A 229 -6.44 -5.29 25.98
CA TRP A 229 -6.12 -5.58 24.58
C TRP A 229 -5.04 -4.65 24.02
N VAL A 230 -4.55 -3.69 24.80
CA VAL A 230 -3.52 -2.75 24.34
C VAL A 230 -2.74 -2.10 25.48
N ASP A 231 -1.45 -1.86 25.27
CA ASP A 231 -0.60 -1.15 26.23
C ASP A 231 -0.84 0.37 26.23
N SER A 232 -0.44 1.03 27.34
CA SER A 232 -0.38 2.50 27.40
C SER A 232 0.57 3.06 26.35
N GLY A 233 0.19 4.19 25.75
CA GLY A 233 0.93 4.86 24.68
C GLY A 233 0.55 4.39 23.27
N HIS A 234 -0.30 3.37 23.13
CA HIS A 234 -0.71 2.88 21.82
C HIS A 234 -1.43 3.95 20.99
N LEU A 235 -1.02 4.08 19.74
CA LEU A 235 -1.58 5.01 18.76
C LEU A 235 -2.93 4.50 18.24
N ILE A 236 -4.02 5.21 18.55
CA ILE A 236 -5.38 4.87 18.12
C ILE A 236 -5.80 5.63 16.85
N SER A 237 -5.21 6.79 16.60
CA SER A 237 -5.42 7.57 15.39
C SER A 237 -4.22 8.47 15.14
N SER A 238 -3.89 8.67 13.86
CA SER A 238 -2.89 9.63 13.41
C SER A 238 -3.38 10.28 12.13
N THR A 239 -3.15 11.57 11.96
CA THR A 239 -3.44 12.29 10.72
C THR A 239 -2.33 13.30 10.48
N GLN A 240 -1.92 13.43 9.21
CA GLN A 240 -0.91 14.38 8.80
C GLN A 240 -1.53 15.40 7.86
N ILE A 241 -1.19 16.68 8.04
CA ILE A 241 -1.73 17.82 7.30
C ILE A 241 -0.57 18.68 6.83
N LEU A 242 -0.58 19.07 5.56
CA LEU A 242 0.39 20.02 5.01
C LEU A 242 0.00 21.44 5.42
N LEU A 243 0.81 22.06 6.27
CA LEU A 243 0.65 23.47 6.68
C LEU A 243 1.44 24.35 5.72
N LEU A 244 0.78 24.92 4.70
CA LEU A 244 1.30 25.96 3.80
C LEU A 244 2.78 25.81 3.40
N ALA A 245 3.04 25.16 2.26
CA ALA A 245 4.35 25.22 1.63
C ALA A 245 4.68 26.67 1.26
N LYS A 246 5.80 27.19 1.75
CA LYS A 246 6.33 28.49 1.33
C LYS A 246 7.45 28.28 0.32
N LEU A 247 7.28 29.00 -0.79
CA LEU A 247 8.19 29.30 -1.90
C LEU A 247 8.23 28.36 -3.11
N GLU A 248 7.94 29.01 -4.25
CA GLU A 248 8.34 28.63 -5.60
C GLU A 248 9.82 28.21 -5.63
N PRO A 249 10.16 27.08 -6.29
CA PRO A 249 11.55 26.79 -6.58
C PRO A 249 12.01 27.84 -7.60
N LEU A 250 12.82 28.81 -7.16
CA LEU A 250 13.60 29.63 -8.08
C LEU A 250 14.57 28.68 -8.82
N PRO A 251 14.45 28.50 -10.14
CA PRO A 251 15.43 27.75 -10.89
C PRO A 251 16.72 28.58 -10.93
N HIS A 252 17.62 28.35 -9.99
CA HIS A 252 19.00 28.76 -10.15
C HIS A 252 19.64 27.83 -11.17
N VAL A 253 19.50 28.20 -12.45
CA VAL A 253 20.44 27.77 -13.46
C VAL A 253 21.78 28.34 -13.03
N ILE A 254 22.65 27.51 -12.45
CA ILE A 254 24.07 27.81 -12.52
C ILE A 254 24.40 27.78 -14.01
N ARG A 255 24.51 28.96 -14.62
CA ARG A 255 25.36 29.10 -15.79
C ARG A 255 26.71 28.57 -15.35
N SER A 256 27.05 27.36 -15.78
CA SER A 256 28.43 26.93 -15.84
C SER A 256 29.20 28.07 -16.50
N MET A 257 30.07 28.74 -15.73
CA MET A 257 31.13 29.54 -16.31
C MET A 257 31.87 28.63 -17.27
N GLU A 258 31.74 28.86 -18.58
CA GLU A 258 32.62 28.45 -19.69
C GLU A 258 33.64 27.32 -19.44
N SER A 259 33.24 26.24 -18.77
CA SER A 259 34.05 25.04 -18.61
C SER A 259 33.44 24.03 -19.57
N SER A 260 34.08 23.82 -20.70
CA SER A 260 33.76 22.71 -21.58
C SER A 260 33.84 21.41 -20.77
N LEU A 261 32.71 20.75 -20.53
CA LEU A 261 32.70 19.40 -20.02
C LEU A 261 33.43 18.52 -21.06
N PRO A 262 34.53 17.84 -20.70
CA PRO A 262 35.20 16.94 -21.63
C PRO A 262 34.24 15.81 -22.02
N VAL A 263 34.02 15.68 -23.32
CA VAL A 263 33.22 14.61 -23.92
C VAL A 263 34.15 13.77 -24.77
N HIS A 264 34.33 12.51 -24.38
CA HIS A 264 35.09 11.55 -25.16
C HIS A 264 34.13 10.68 -25.95
N ASN A 265 34.13 10.87 -27.26
CA ASN A 265 33.32 10.09 -28.19
C ASN A 265 34.14 8.89 -28.67
N LEU A 266 33.85 7.70 -28.15
CA LEU A 266 34.46 6.42 -28.56
C LEU A 266 33.52 5.70 -29.51
N ASP A 267 33.98 4.68 -30.23
CA ASP A 267 33.19 4.03 -31.30
C ASP A 267 31.78 3.63 -30.84
N GLU A 268 31.65 2.95 -29.70
CA GLU A 268 30.36 2.45 -29.19
C GLU A 268 29.78 3.24 -28.00
N THR A 269 30.58 4.11 -27.36
CA THR A 269 30.19 4.80 -26.12
C THR A 269 30.53 6.29 -26.14
N ILE A 270 29.75 7.10 -25.43
CA ILE A 270 30.08 8.50 -25.13
C ILE A 270 30.41 8.59 -23.64
N LYS A 271 31.56 9.15 -23.30
CA LYS A 271 31.94 9.41 -21.91
C LYS A 271 31.89 10.91 -21.64
N LEU A 272 31.23 11.28 -20.55
CA LEU A 272 31.09 12.65 -20.11
C LEU A 272 31.50 12.73 -18.64
N GLY A 273 32.42 13.61 -18.31
CA GLY A 273 32.98 13.62 -16.96
C GLY A 273 33.75 14.86 -16.62
N GLN A 274 34.32 14.87 -15.42
CA GLN A 274 35.30 15.82 -14.96
C GLN A 274 36.50 15.02 -14.44
N ASP A 275 37.67 15.22 -15.04
CA ASP A 275 38.89 14.45 -14.76
C ASP A 275 39.18 14.36 -13.26
N GLY A 276 39.36 13.13 -12.76
CA GLY A 276 39.64 12.83 -11.35
C GLY A 276 38.45 12.95 -10.40
N SER A 277 37.25 13.29 -10.88
CA SER A 277 36.05 13.50 -10.07
C SER A 277 34.94 12.48 -10.38
N TRP A 278 34.41 12.49 -11.60
CA TRP A 278 33.36 11.56 -12.03
C TRP A 278 33.31 11.42 -13.56
N GLU A 279 32.78 10.29 -14.04
CA GLU A 279 32.60 9.93 -15.44
C GLU A 279 31.29 9.16 -15.60
N ILE A 280 30.44 9.60 -16.53
CA ILE A 280 29.22 8.91 -16.97
C ILE A 280 29.46 8.35 -18.36
N THR A 281 29.18 7.06 -18.56
CA THR A 281 29.29 6.37 -19.84
C THR A 281 27.90 6.10 -20.42
N PHE A 282 27.68 6.55 -21.64
CA PHE A 282 26.47 6.32 -22.44
C PHE A 282 26.78 5.32 -23.54
N ASN A 283 25.89 4.35 -23.76
CA ASN A 283 25.97 3.45 -24.90
C ASN A 283 25.17 3.99 -26.08
N LYS A 284 25.81 4.09 -27.25
CA LYS A 284 25.17 4.63 -28.45
C LYS A 284 24.10 3.72 -29.04
N LYS A 285 24.24 2.40 -28.90
CA LYS A 285 23.31 1.40 -29.46
C LYS A 285 22.05 1.26 -28.60
N SER A 286 22.20 1.15 -27.28
CA SER A 286 21.07 1.01 -26.35
C SER A 286 20.46 2.35 -25.95
N SER A 287 21.19 3.47 -26.17
CA SER A 287 20.84 4.81 -25.66
C SER A 287 20.66 4.85 -24.13
N ALA A 288 21.27 3.89 -23.42
CA ALA A 288 21.25 3.79 -21.97
C ALA A 288 22.52 4.41 -21.34
N ILE A 289 22.39 4.82 -20.08
CA ILE A 289 23.55 5.11 -19.23
C ILE A 289 24.04 3.76 -18.68
N GLU A 290 25.28 3.38 -19.01
CA GLU A 290 25.87 2.09 -18.62
C GLU A 290 26.58 2.13 -17.29
N CYS A 291 27.21 3.27 -16.99
CA CYS A 291 28.07 3.37 -15.82
C CYS A 291 28.18 4.82 -15.38
N TRP A 292 28.20 5.04 -14.07
CA TRP A 292 28.56 6.32 -13.49
C TRP A 292 29.64 6.14 -12.44
N LYS A 293 30.90 6.26 -12.87
CA LYS A 293 32.05 6.22 -11.98
C LYS A 293 32.25 7.56 -11.31
N GLY A 294 32.60 7.55 -10.04
CA GLY A 294 33.24 8.68 -9.38
C GLY A 294 34.68 8.33 -8.97
N SER A 295 35.33 9.19 -8.20
CA SER A 295 36.75 9.10 -7.81
C SER A 295 37.21 7.76 -7.19
N HIS A 296 36.30 6.88 -6.79
CA HIS A 296 36.58 5.58 -6.16
C HIS A 296 35.75 4.40 -6.71
N ASP A 297 35.54 4.32 -8.03
CA ASP A 297 34.70 3.28 -8.67
C ASP A 297 33.29 3.24 -8.05
N LEU A 298 32.66 4.42 -8.02
CA LEU A 298 31.27 4.55 -7.61
C LEU A 298 30.39 3.79 -8.62
N LEU A 299 29.59 2.85 -8.09
CA LEU A 299 28.40 2.22 -8.65
C LEU A 299 28.33 1.94 -10.18
N ASN A 300 28.22 0.66 -10.55
CA ASN A 300 27.65 0.26 -11.84
C ASN A 300 26.12 0.48 -11.80
N ILE A 301 25.68 1.71 -12.09
CA ILE A 301 24.25 2.05 -12.20
C ILE A 301 23.87 2.02 -13.66
N TRP A 302 22.89 1.16 -13.96
CA TRP A 302 22.30 1.05 -15.28
C TRP A 302 20.94 1.73 -15.24
N PHE A 303 20.74 2.71 -16.11
CA PHE A 303 19.44 3.39 -16.22
C PHE A 303 18.67 2.82 -17.40
N TRP A 304 17.48 2.29 -17.11
CA TRP A 304 16.57 1.75 -18.12
C TRP A 304 15.22 2.43 -18.00
N ARG A 305 14.56 2.67 -19.12
CA ARG A 305 13.13 3.01 -19.11
C ARG A 305 12.35 1.73 -18.84
N CYS A 306 11.72 1.65 -17.69
CA CYS A 306 10.83 0.57 -17.34
C CYS A 306 9.40 0.98 -17.71
N PHE A 307 8.84 0.39 -18.77
CA PHE A 307 7.40 0.37 -19.04
C PHE A 307 6.70 -0.98 -18.76
N PRO A 308 7.39 -2.10 -18.41
CA PRO A 308 6.67 -3.17 -17.79
C PRO A 308 6.32 -2.73 -16.36
N GLY A 309 5.09 -2.25 -16.16
CA GLY A 309 4.35 -2.89 -15.08
C GLY A 309 4.41 -4.37 -15.41
N MET A 310 4.88 -5.22 -14.48
CA MET A 310 4.68 -6.67 -14.62
C MET A 310 3.32 -6.89 -15.28
N PRO A 311 3.21 -7.66 -16.38
CA PRO A 311 1.96 -7.75 -17.10
C PRO A 311 0.84 -7.97 -16.10
N CYS A 312 0.01 -6.94 -15.90
CA CYS A 312 -1.18 -7.01 -15.07
C CYS A 312 -2.25 -7.81 -15.83
N ARG A 313 -1.88 -9.00 -16.29
CA ARG A 313 -2.79 -10.11 -16.55
C ARG A 313 -2.86 -10.87 -15.23
N SER A 314 -3.54 -10.27 -14.25
CA SER A 314 -3.87 -10.86 -12.94
C SER A 314 -2.74 -11.68 -12.27
N PRO A 315 -1.66 -11.06 -11.74
CA PRO A 315 -0.71 -11.74 -10.87
C PRO A 315 -1.16 -11.60 -9.40
N TRP A 316 -2.31 -12.19 -9.03
CA TRP A 316 -2.78 -12.23 -7.63
C TRP A 316 -2.09 -13.35 -6.81
N THR A 317 -0.99 -13.94 -7.30
CA THR A 317 -0.72 -15.35 -6.97
C THR A 317 0.72 -15.86 -6.86
N ARG A 318 1.78 -15.04 -6.81
CA ARG A 318 3.14 -15.64 -6.82
C ARG A 318 4.05 -15.42 -5.63
N LEU A 319 3.90 -14.35 -4.86
CA LEU A 319 4.67 -14.17 -3.63
C LEU A 319 3.82 -13.42 -2.60
N PRO A 320 3.14 -14.10 -1.66
CA PRO A 320 2.71 -13.43 -0.44
C PRO A 320 3.97 -12.94 0.28
N GLY A 321 4.12 -11.62 0.43
CA GLY A 321 4.95 -11.07 1.50
C GLY A 321 6.44 -10.87 1.26
N LEU A 322 6.81 -9.94 0.37
CA LEU A 322 8.03 -9.15 0.62
C LEU A 322 7.67 -7.98 1.54
N VAL A 323 7.55 -8.29 2.83
CA VAL A 323 7.27 -7.31 3.89
C VAL A 323 8.29 -7.54 4.99
N GLU A 324 9.50 -7.05 4.77
CA GLU A 324 10.48 -6.87 5.83
C GLU A 324 10.58 -5.38 6.17
N GLY A 325 10.37 -5.06 7.45
CA GLY A 325 10.05 -3.72 7.91
C GLY A 325 11.20 -2.83 8.36
N HIS A 326 10.75 -1.66 8.81
CA HIS A 326 11.40 -0.64 9.64
C HIS A 326 12.53 0.22 9.04
N SER A 327 12.16 1.50 8.85
CA SER A 327 12.96 2.65 8.46
C SER A 327 14.04 3.09 9.47
N ASN A 328 14.48 2.21 10.37
CA ASN A 328 15.57 2.46 11.32
C ASN A 328 16.32 1.15 11.64
N ALA A 329 16.89 0.50 10.62
CA ALA A 329 17.91 -0.53 10.83
C ALA A 329 18.92 -0.49 9.69
N THR A 330 20.17 -0.27 10.04
CA THR A 330 21.33 -0.10 9.16
C THR A 330 21.72 -1.34 8.34
N GLN A 331 20.84 -2.34 8.15
CA GLN A 331 21.19 -3.63 7.52
C GLN A 331 20.12 -4.35 6.66
N THR A 332 18.95 -3.78 6.36
CA THR A 332 17.94 -4.49 5.53
C THR A 332 17.48 -3.61 4.36
N VAL A 333 17.68 -4.07 3.11
CA VAL A 333 17.42 -3.27 1.88
C VAL A 333 16.34 -3.92 0.99
N ASN A 334 15.35 -4.56 1.61
CA ASN A 334 14.05 -4.72 0.97
C ASN A 334 13.21 -3.54 1.47
N LEU A 335 13.24 -2.42 0.75
CA LEU A 335 12.43 -1.26 1.10
C LEU A 335 11.02 -1.45 0.55
N LEU A 336 10.02 -1.32 1.41
CA LEU A 336 8.62 -1.32 1.00
C LEU A 336 8.39 -0.27 -0.10
N PRO A 337 7.55 -0.56 -1.10
CA PRO A 337 7.08 0.44 -2.05
C PRO A 337 6.64 1.70 -1.30
N SER A 338 7.27 2.81 -1.63
CA SER A 338 7.06 4.09 -0.96
C SER A 338 6.49 5.08 -1.96
N ALA A 339 5.37 5.71 -1.58
CA ALA A 339 4.72 6.74 -2.37
C ALA A 339 5.14 8.14 -1.91
N ASP A 340 4.93 9.12 -2.79
CA ASP A 340 5.16 10.54 -2.53
C ASP A 340 6.57 10.90 -2.04
N VAL A 341 7.58 10.19 -2.57
CA VAL A 341 8.99 10.39 -2.23
C VAL A 341 9.53 11.62 -2.95
N ARG A 342 10.13 12.56 -2.21
CA ARG A 342 10.78 13.76 -2.79
C ARG A 342 12.22 13.48 -3.16
N TRP A 343 12.90 12.70 -2.33
CA TRP A 343 14.28 12.30 -2.50
C TRP A 343 14.56 11.01 -1.76
N VAL A 344 15.60 10.29 -2.18
CA VAL A 344 16.08 9.05 -1.59
C VAL A 344 17.60 9.02 -1.69
N THR A 345 18.23 8.28 -0.79
CA THR A 345 19.68 8.09 -0.77
C THR A 345 20.03 6.65 -0.48
N PHE A 346 20.93 6.08 -1.29
CA PHE A 346 21.47 4.74 -1.10
C PHE A 346 22.95 4.85 -0.78
N LYS A 347 23.35 4.44 0.43
CA LYS A 347 24.73 4.51 0.91
C LYS A 347 25.26 3.14 1.30
N ARG A 348 26.53 2.91 1.01
CA ARG A 348 27.33 1.85 1.62
C ARG A 348 27.77 2.25 3.03
N LYS A 349 28.29 1.28 3.78
CA LYS A 349 28.80 1.48 5.15
C LYS A 349 29.97 2.49 5.24
N ASP A 350 30.68 2.72 4.14
CA ASP A 350 31.78 3.69 4.04
C ASP A 350 31.29 5.13 3.79
N GLY A 351 29.97 5.36 3.75
CA GLY A 351 29.36 6.68 3.53
C GLY A 351 29.28 7.09 2.06
N VAL A 352 29.76 6.26 1.14
CA VAL A 352 29.70 6.50 -0.31
C VAL A 352 28.37 6.00 -0.87
N GLY A 353 27.74 6.77 -1.77
CA GLY A 353 26.41 6.44 -2.25
C GLY A 353 25.91 7.29 -3.41
N ILE A 354 24.60 7.19 -3.65
CA ILE A 354 23.87 8.02 -4.62
C ILE A 354 22.62 8.62 -3.98
N TYR A 355 22.44 9.90 -4.24
CA TYR A 355 21.22 10.66 -3.96
C TYR A 355 20.39 10.77 -5.24
N ALA A 356 19.08 10.61 -5.13
CA ALA A 356 18.12 10.87 -6.19
C ALA A 356 16.98 11.75 -5.64
N SER A 357 16.55 12.76 -6.41
CA SER A 357 15.38 13.58 -6.07
C SER A 357 14.57 13.96 -7.29
N VAL A 358 13.32 14.35 -7.06
CA VAL A 358 12.52 15.02 -8.10
C VAL A 358 13.17 16.35 -8.50
N TYR A 359 12.97 16.76 -9.75
CA TYR A 359 13.56 17.98 -10.31
C TYR A 359 12.57 18.74 -11.19
N GLY A 360 12.78 20.06 -11.32
CA GLY A 360 12.09 20.88 -12.32
C GLY A 360 10.58 20.93 -12.15
N GLY A 361 10.08 21.01 -10.91
CA GLY A 361 8.64 21.02 -10.63
C GLY A 361 7.94 19.67 -10.84
N SER A 362 8.68 18.58 -11.08
CA SER A 362 8.11 17.24 -11.16
C SER A 362 7.39 16.87 -9.86
N PRO A 363 6.27 16.13 -9.94
CA PRO A 363 5.60 15.62 -8.75
C PRO A 363 6.51 14.63 -7.99
N PRO A 364 6.21 14.38 -6.71
CA PRO A 364 6.83 13.29 -5.95
C PRO A 364 6.83 11.95 -6.69
N MET A 365 7.85 11.13 -6.45
CA MET A 365 8.04 9.83 -7.12
C MET A 365 7.56 8.67 -6.25
N GLN A 366 7.27 7.53 -6.89
CA GLN A 366 7.16 6.22 -6.25
C GLN A 366 8.55 5.57 -6.23
N MET A 367 8.88 4.82 -5.19
CA MET A 367 10.19 4.18 -5.07
C MET A 367 10.11 2.78 -4.47
N ASN A 368 10.90 1.86 -5.04
CA ASN A 368 11.15 0.52 -4.52
C ASN A 368 12.65 0.22 -4.64
N ALA A 369 13.23 -0.47 -3.65
CA ALA A 369 14.54 -1.10 -3.78
C ALA A 369 14.51 -2.53 -3.21
N SER A 370 15.05 -3.48 -3.97
CA SER A 370 14.98 -4.91 -3.67
C SER A 370 16.28 -5.62 -4.04
N TYR A 371 16.63 -6.67 -3.29
CA TYR A 371 17.68 -7.61 -3.69
C TYR A 371 17.23 -8.62 -4.75
N TYR A 372 15.95 -8.63 -5.09
CA TYR A 372 15.34 -9.51 -6.09
C TYR A 372 14.92 -8.66 -7.28
N THR A 373 15.33 -9.07 -8.47
CA THR A 373 14.95 -8.39 -9.71
C THR A 373 13.47 -8.58 -10.00
N THR A 374 12.90 -7.69 -10.81
CA THR A 374 11.51 -7.81 -11.28
C THR A 374 11.29 -9.13 -12.00
N ALA A 375 12.28 -9.61 -12.77
CA ALA A 375 12.20 -10.90 -13.45
C ALA A 375 12.20 -12.08 -12.47
N GLU A 376 12.99 -12.00 -11.40
CA GLU A 376 13.01 -13.02 -10.34
C GLU A 376 11.68 -13.06 -9.58
N LEU A 377 11.12 -11.90 -9.25
CA LEU A 377 9.81 -11.78 -8.60
C LEU A 377 8.65 -12.30 -9.47
N ASP A 378 8.75 -12.20 -10.80
CA ASP A 378 7.75 -12.78 -11.73
C ASP A 378 7.91 -14.29 -11.89
N HIS A 379 9.16 -14.78 -11.86
CA HIS A 379 9.49 -16.18 -12.03
C HIS A 379 9.16 -17.02 -10.78
N ALA A 380 9.55 -16.55 -9.60
CA ALA A 380 9.38 -17.29 -8.35
C ALA A 380 7.90 -17.50 -8.02
N THR A 381 7.57 -18.72 -7.60
CA THR A 381 6.21 -19.09 -7.15
C THR A 381 6.05 -19.12 -5.65
N ARG A 382 7.18 -19.12 -4.92
CA ARG A 382 7.23 -19.11 -3.46
C ARG A 382 8.40 -18.26 -2.97
N HIS A 383 8.30 -17.77 -1.74
CA HIS A 383 9.30 -16.89 -1.15
C HIS A 383 10.67 -17.57 -1.06
N GLU A 384 10.69 -18.85 -0.72
CA GLU A 384 11.90 -19.67 -0.62
C GLU A 384 12.54 -20.02 -1.98
N ASP A 385 11.82 -19.83 -3.09
CA ASP A 385 12.37 -20.01 -4.44
C ASP A 385 13.20 -18.80 -4.89
N LEU A 386 13.09 -17.66 -4.17
CA LEU A 386 13.74 -16.41 -4.53
C LEU A 386 15.27 -16.50 -4.46
N VAL A 387 15.91 -16.15 -5.57
CA VAL A 387 17.36 -16.04 -5.65
C VAL A 387 17.81 -14.59 -5.48
N LYS A 388 18.51 -14.32 -4.38
CA LYS A 388 19.08 -13.00 -4.07
C LYS A 388 20.11 -12.60 -5.12
N SER A 389 20.03 -11.38 -5.64
CA SER A 389 21.00 -10.80 -6.58
C SER A 389 22.22 -10.21 -5.85
N ASP A 390 23.34 -10.12 -6.57
CA ASP A 390 24.57 -9.45 -6.11
C ASP A 390 24.49 -7.91 -6.19
N PHE A 391 23.38 -7.38 -6.69
CA PHE A 391 23.07 -5.96 -6.78
C PHE A 391 21.68 -5.68 -6.21
N ILE A 392 21.37 -4.40 -6.00
CA ILE A 392 20.04 -3.93 -5.60
C ILE A 392 19.37 -3.36 -6.84
N GLU A 393 18.19 -3.86 -7.18
CA GLU A 393 17.34 -3.27 -8.21
C GLU A 393 16.53 -2.13 -7.59
N VAL A 394 16.58 -0.95 -8.19
CA VAL A 394 15.89 0.26 -7.71
C VAL A 394 14.97 0.77 -8.80
N HIS A 395 13.71 0.99 -8.44
CA HIS A 395 12.70 1.62 -9.29
C HIS A 395 12.37 3.01 -8.75
N LEU A 396 12.39 4.02 -9.61
CA LEU A 396 12.02 5.41 -9.32
C LEU A 396 10.97 5.83 -10.34
N ASP A 397 9.70 5.66 -9.99
CA ASP A 397 8.60 5.80 -10.94
C ASP A 397 7.91 7.16 -10.79
N HIS A 398 7.48 7.73 -11.92
CA HIS A 398 6.57 8.88 -11.90
C HIS A 398 5.22 8.51 -11.30
N LYS A 399 4.64 7.41 -11.78
CA LYS A 399 3.35 6.88 -11.36
C LYS A 399 3.36 5.37 -11.50
N HIS A 400 2.57 4.71 -10.65
CA HIS A 400 2.32 3.28 -10.70
C HIS A 400 0.79 3.07 -10.71
N MET A 401 0.31 2.05 -11.42
CA MET A 401 -1.12 1.68 -11.40
C MET A 401 -1.51 1.21 -9.99
N GLY A 402 -2.73 1.53 -9.55
CA GLY A 402 -3.24 1.08 -8.23
C GLY A 402 -3.41 -0.43 -8.13
N PHE A 403 -3.51 -0.95 -6.90
CA PHE A 403 -3.65 -2.40 -6.64
C PHE A 403 -5.06 -2.95 -6.90
N GLY A 404 -6.12 -2.16 -6.70
CA GLY A 404 -7.50 -2.65 -6.75
C GLY A 404 -7.86 -3.40 -5.46
N GLY A 405 -8.75 -4.39 -5.54
CA GLY A 405 -9.12 -5.23 -4.39
C GLY A 405 -10.61 -5.30 -4.08
N ASP A 406 -11.51 -4.78 -4.93
CA ASP A 406 -12.94 -5.09 -4.80
C ASP A 406 -13.18 -6.60 -4.78
N ASP A 407 -12.50 -7.30 -5.69
CA ASP A 407 -12.40 -8.76 -5.80
C ASP A 407 -11.04 -9.13 -6.42
N SER A 408 -10.71 -10.42 -6.51
CA SER A 408 -9.46 -10.91 -7.14
C SER A 408 -9.69 -11.80 -8.37
N TRP A 409 -10.89 -11.78 -8.95
CA TRP A 409 -11.24 -12.57 -10.14
C TRP A 409 -11.69 -11.71 -11.34
N SER A 410 -11.76 -10.40 -11.17
CA SER A 410 -12.08 -9.43 -12.21
C SER A 410 -11.17 -8.19 -12.14
N PRO A 411 -11.07 -7.38 -13.21
CA PRO A 411 -10.41 -6.08 -13.13
C PRO A 411 -11.11 -5.15 -12.14
N CYS A 412 -10.40 -4.78 -11.08
CA CYS A 412 -10.95 -4.06 -9.92
C CYS A 412 -10.17 -2.78 -9.55
N VAL A 413 -9.27 -2.32 -10.41
CA VAL A 413 -8.62 -1.01 -10.24
C VAL A 413 -9.53 0.07 -10.78
N HIS A 414 -9.92 1.02 -9.93
CA HIS A 414 -10.78 2.13 -10.33
C HIS A 414 -10.07 3.05 -11.34
N ASP A 415 -10.86 3.67 -12.23
CA ASP A 415 -10.34 4.47 -13.36
C ASP A 415 -9.36 5.57 -12.94
N GLN A 416 -9.58 6.18 -11.77
CA GLN A 416 -8.72 7.24 -11.21
C GLN A 416 -7.31 6.76 -10.82
N TYR A 417 -7.10 5.45 -10.66
CA TYR A 417 -5.80 4.83 -10.37
C TYR A 417 -5.20 4.09 -11.58
N LEU A 418 -5.83 4.20 -12.75
CA LEU A 418 -5.26 3.75 -14.00
C LEU A 418 -4.31 4.79 -14.59
N LEU A 419 -3.36 4.32 -15.41
CA LEU A 419 -2.46 5.18 -16.18
C LEU A 419 -2.95 5.25 -17.64
N PRO A 420 -3.76 6.26 -18.00
CA PRO A 420 -4.24 6.39 -19.37
C PRO A 420 -3.08 6.60 -20.35
N PRO A 421 -3.22 6.20 -21.63
CA PRO A 421 -2.16 6.31 -22.64
C PRO A 421 -2.01 7.75 -23.15
N VAL A 422 -1.60 8.66 -22.28
CA VAL A 422 -1.34 10.08 -22.56
C VAL A 422 0.14 10.42 -22.39
N PRO A 423 0.64 11.54 -22.93
CA PRO A 423 2.01 11.97 -22.67
C PRO A 423 2.27 12.23 -21.18
N TYR A 424 3.36 11.69 -20.66
CA TYR A 424 3.86 11.95 -19.30
C TYR A 424 5.25 12.59 -19.34
N SER A 425 5.54 13.46 -18.38
CA SER A 425 6.87 14.03 -18.16
C SER A 425 7.28 13.81 -16.71
N PHE A 426 8.53 13.45 -16.50
CA PHE A 426 9.10 13.18 -15.18
C PHE A 426 10.60 13.47 -15.21
N CYS A 427 11.07 14.27 -14.26
CA CYS A 427 12.47 14.66 -14.17
C CYS A 427 13.04 14.32 -12.80
N LEU A 428 14.17 13.62 -12.82
CA LEU A 428 14.95 13.29 -11.65
C LEU A 428 16.30 14.03 -11.71
N ARG A 429 16.83 14.33 -10.52
CA ARG A 429 18.21 14.77 -10.32
C ARG A 429 18.93 13.69 -9.54
N PHE A 430 20.12 13.33 -9.99
CA PHE A 430 21.01 12.46 -9.25
C PHE A 430 22.26 13.20 -8.79
N HIS A 431 22.81 12.81 -7.64
CA HIS A 431 24.04 13.37 -7.10
C HIS A 431 24.87 12.27 -6.39
N PRO A 432 26.16 12.12 -6.70
CA PRO A 432 27.02 11.21 -5.95
C PRO A 432 27.20 11.71 -4.52
N ILE A 433 27.17 10.81 -3.54
CA ILE A 433 27.49 11.14 -2.15
C ILE A 433 28.82 10.51 -1.77
N THR A 434 29.66 11.30 -1.11
CA THR A 434 30.93 10.88 -0.52
C THR A 434 30.83 10.93 1.01
N ALA A 435 31.78 10.32 1.72
CA ALA A 435 31.82 10.32 3.18
C ALA A 435 31.87 11.73 3.82
N THR A 436 32.22 12.76 3.04
CA THR A 436 32.35 14.15 3.50
C THR A 436 31.12 15.01 3.23
N ILE A 437 30.16 14.54 2.42
CA ILE A 437 28.97 15.30 2.03
C ILE A 437 27.76 14.69 2.75
N SER A 438 27.04 15.49 3.56
CA SER A 438 25.83 15.01 4.23
C SER A 438 24.60 15.09 3.33
N ASP A 439 23.59 14.26 3.58
CA ASP A 439 22.34 14.24 2.79
C ASP A 439 21.58 15.57 2.93
N SER A 440 21.65 16.16 4.12
CA SER A 440 21.13 17.49 4.38
C SER A 440 21.86 18.58 3.61
N ASP A 441 23.15 18.44 3.33
CA ASP A 441 23.89 19.40 2.52
C ASP A 441 23.38 19.35 1.07
N VAL A 442 23.25 18.14 0.49
CA VAL A 442 22.73 17.97 -0.89
C VAL A 442 21.29 18.44 -1.04
N TYR A 443 20.44 18.14 -0.04
CA TYR A 443 19.06 18.61 -0.02
C TYR A 443 18.98 20.13 0.17
N SER A 444 19.73 20.71 1.11
CA SER A 444 19.74 22.17 1.31
C SER A 444 20.35 22.94 0.14
N ASP A 445 21.19 22.28 -0.67
CA ASP A 445 21.78 22.78 -1.91
C ASP A 445 20.85 22.63 -3.13
N HIS A 446 19.52 22.54 -2.91
CA HIS A 446 18.49 22.71 -3.94
C HIS A 446 18.74 23.92 -4.86
N SER A 447 19.55 24.89 -4.42
CA SER A 447 20.01 26.07 -5.14
C SER A 447 21.25 25.93 -6.04
N SER A 448 22.06 24.84 -5.99
CA SER A 448 23.45 25.01 -6.45
C SER A 448 24.18 23.90 -7.21
N LYS A 449 23.54 22.87 -7.79
CA LYS A 449 24.14 22.04 -8.87
C LYS A 449 23.15 21.02 -9.42
N ALA A 450 22.86 21.10 -10.72
CA ALA A 450 22.16 20.05 -11.46
C ALA A 450 22.90 19.79 -12.77
N ILE A 451 23.13 18.51 -13.10
CA ILE A 451 23.52 18.09 -14.44
C ILE A 451 22.22 17.80 -15.18
N LEU A 452 21.93 18.58 -16.22
CA LEU A 452 20.78 18.36 -17.10
C LEU A 452 21.18 17.39 -18.22
N PHE A 453 20.33 16.39 -18.46
CA PHE A 453 20.28 15.69 -19.74
C PHE A 453 19.01 16.17 -20.45
N GLN A 454 19.19 16.86 -21.58
CA GLN A 454 18.11 17.16 -22.54
C GLN A 454 18.10 16.11 -23.63
#